data_AF-A0A7W0RYN6-F1
#
_entry.id   AF-A0A7W0RYN6-F1
#
_cell.length_a   1.000
_cell.length_b   1.000
_cell.length_c   1.000
_cell.angle_alpha   90.00
_cell.angle_beta   90.00
_cell.angle_gamma   90.00
#
_symmetry.space_group_name_H-M   'P 1'
#
loop_
_entity.id
_entity.type
_entity.pdbx_description
1 polymer ?
#
loop_
_entity_poly.entity_id
_entity_poly.type
_entity_poly.pdbx_seq_one_letter_code
_entity_poly.pdbx_strand_id
1 'polypeptide(L)' 'MVRFESNAWWAWRPCETFDDVAEQLPRFIEKYNDRRLHSALGYRSSAQFEEENARPPAKTAA' A
#
# COMPACT_ATOMS: atom_id res chain seq x y z
N MET A 1 3.22 43.29 9.23
CA MET A 1 4.02 42.12 8.81
C MET A 1 3.62 40.96 9.69
N VAL A 2 2.61 40.19 9.27
CA VAL A 2 2.06 39.08 10.08
C VAL A 2 2.82 37.82 9.72
N ARG A 3 3.50 37.26 10.72
CA ARG A 3 4.18 35.96 10.67
C ARG A 3 3.10 34.89 10.51
N PHE A 4 3.05 34.23 9.35
CA PHE A 4 2.19 33.07 9.13
C PHE A 4 2.73 31.92 9.97
N GLU A 5 2.01 31.56 11.02
CA GLU A 5 2.30 30.40 11.84
C GLU A 5 1.94 29.12 11.09
N SER A 6 2.89 28.19 11.15
CA SER A 6 2.89 26.86 10.54
C SER A 6 1.64 26.08 10.89
N ASN A 7 0.76 25.89 9.91
CA ASN A 7 -0.46 25.11 10.08
C ASN A 7 -0.31 23.76 9.36
N ALA A 8 -0.22 22.70 10.16
CA ALA A 8 0.01 21.31 9.79
C ALA A 8 -1.22 20.67 9.10
N TRP A 9 -1.39 20.93 7.81
CA TRP A 9 -2.57 20.45 7.05
C TRP A 9 -2.23 19.65 5.78
N TRP A 10 -1.08 18.98 5.64
CA TRP A 10 -0.75 18.23 4.40
C TRP A 10 0.60 17.50 4.54
N ALA A 11 0.70 16.33 5.18
CA ALA A 11 1.93 15.51 5.05
C ALA A 11 2.13 14.93 3.62
N TRP A 12 1.52 15.55 2.62
CA TRP A 12 1.70 15.24 1.21
C TRP A 12 3.00 15.90 0.75
N ARG A 13 4.08 15.13 0.76
CA ARG A 13 5.25 15.46 -0.06
C ARG A 13 4.82 15.33 -1.51
N PRO A 14 4.88 16.39 -2.32
CA PRO A 14 4.72 16.23 -3.75
C PRO A 14 5.80 15.26 -4.25
N CYS A 15 5.39 14.24 -5.01
CA CYS A 15 6.31 13.40 -5.75
C CYS A 15 6.64 14.15 -7.04
N GLU A 16 7.73 14.90 -7.04
CA GLU A 16 8.11 15.76 -8.16
C GLU A 16 8.90 14.97 -9.22
N THR A 17 9.56 13.89 -8.79
CA THR A 17 10.39 13.03 -9.63
C THR A 17 9.92 11.57 -9.62
N PHE A 18 10.42 10.79 -10.59
CA PHE A 18 10.21 9.35 -10.60
C PHE A 18 10.80 8.68 -9.35
N ASP A 19 11.98 9.14 -8.91
CA ASP A 19 12.65 8.59 -7.73
C ASP A 19 11.80 8.81 -6.46
N ASP A 20 11.16 9.97 -6.31
CA ASP A 20 10.25 10.24 -5.18
C ASP A 20 9.05 9.28 -5.15
N VAL A 21 8.56 8.88 -6.33
CA VAL A 21 7.48 7.87 -6.45
C VAL A 21 8.02 6.50 -6.11
N ALA A 22 9.19 6.13 -6.64
CA ALA A 22 9.82 4.84 -6.42
C ALA A 22 10.15 4.60 -4.94
N GLU A 23 10.60 5.63 -4.22
CA GLU A 23 10.86 5.57 -2.77
C GLU A 23 9.60 5.31 -1.95
N GLN A 24 8.46 5.87 -2.37
CA GLN A 24 7.20 5.76 -1.64
C GLN A 24 6.42 4.48 -2.00
N LEU A 25 6.69 3.91 -3.17
CA LEU A 25 5.93 2.81 -3.74
C LEU A 25 5.90 1.54 -2.86
N PRO A 26 7.01 1.07 -2.25
CA PRO A 26 6.97 -0.14 -1.42
C PRO A 26 5.97 -0.03 -0.27
N ARG A 27 6.05 1.06 0.50
CA ARG A 27 5.14 1.33 1.62
C ARG A 27 3.70 1.54 1.16
N PHE A 28 3.51 2.13 -0.03
CA PHE A 28 2.17 2.28 -0.61
C PHE A 28 1.56 0.92 -0.95
N ILE A 29 2.31 0.04 -1.64
CA ILE A 29 1.86 -1.30 -2.04
C ILE A 29 1.48 -2.12 -0.81
N GLU A 30 2.32 -2.15 0.23
CA GLU A 30 2.01 -2.83 1.49
C GLU A 30 0.68 -2.37 2.08
N LYS A 31 0.53 -1.05 2.28
CA LYS A 31 -0.70 -0.49 2.85
C LYS A 31 -1.92 -0.72 1.96
N TYR A 32 -1.75 -0.67 0.65
CA TYR A 32 -2.82 -0.89 -0.31
C TYR A 32 -3.30 -2.35 -0.24
N ASN A 33 -2.36 -3.30 -0.32
CA ASN A 33 -2.66 -4.73 -0.29
C ASN A 33 -3.33 -5.16 1.01
N ASP A 34 -2.99 -4.53 2.14
CA ASP A 34 -3.58 -4.85 3.44
C ASP A 34 -4.96 -4.23 3.63
N ARG A 35 -5.17 -2.98 3.16
CA ARG A 35 -6.31 -2.18 3.59
C ARG A 35 -7.37 -1.96 2.52
N ARG A 36 -7.02 -2.08 1.23
CA ARG A 36 -7.98 -1.81 0.15
C ARG A 36 -8.92 -2.99 -0.02
N LEU A 37 -10.21 -2.79 0.21
CA LEU A 37 -11.23 -3.78 -0.11
C LEU A 37 -11.61 -3.73 -1.58
N HIS A 38 -11.65 -4.89 -2.23
CA HIS A 38 -11.96 -5.02 -3.66
C HIS A 38 -13.28 -5.77 -3.86
N SER A 39 -14.20 -5.19 -4.63
CA SER A 39 -15.48 -5.86 -4.96
C SER A 39 -15.27 -7.19 -5.70
N ALA A 40 -14.27 -7.25 -6.59
CA ALA A 40 -13.89 -8.48 -7.30
C ALA A 40 -13.38 -9.60 -6.36
N LEU A 41 -12.84 -9.23 -5.19
CA LEU A 41 -12.40 -10.19 -4.16
C LEU A 41 -13.51 -10.47 -3.14
N GLY A 42 -14.73 -9.97 -3.35
CA GLY A 42 -15.83 -10.10 -2.39
C GLY A 42 -15.67 -9.17 -1.18
N TYR A 43 -15.16 -7.96 -1.39
CA TYR A 43 -14.86 -6.98 -0.33
C TYR A 43 -13.82 -7.46 0.69
N ARG A 44 -12.85 -8.26 0.24
CA ARG A 44 -11.62 -8.59 0.98
C ARG A 44 -10.45 -7.77 0.45
N SER A 45 -9.41 -7.64 1.27
CA SER A 45 -8.13 -7.09 0.82
C SER A 45 -7.33 -8.12 0.02
N SER A 46 -6.35 -7.65 -0.76
CA SER A 46 -5.47 -8.55 -1.51
C SER A 46 -4.69 -9.47 -0.58
N ALA A 47 -4.17 -8.97 0.54
CA ALA A 47 -3.45 -9.79 1.51
C ALA A 47 -4.32 -10.92 2.09
N GLN A 48 -5.56 -10.60 2.48
CA GLN A 48 -6.52 -11.60 2.98
C GLN A 48 -6.86 -12.65 1.92
N PHE A 49 -7.08 -12.21 0.68
CA PHE A 49 -7.38 -13.13 -0.40
C PHE A 49 -6.22 -14.09 -0.66
N GLU A 50 -4.98 -13.60 -0.72
CA GLU A 50 -3.80 -14.45 -0.91
C GLU A 50 -3.58 -15.43 0.25
N GLU A 51 -3.82 -15.00 1.50
CA GLU A 51 -3.73 -15.88 2.68
C GLU A 51 -4.74 -17.03 2.61
N GLU A 52 -6.00 -16.73 2.25
CA GLU A 52 -7.06 -17.73 2.12
C GLU A 52 -6.86 -18.67 0.92
N ASN A 53 -6.20 -18.20 -0.14
CA ASN A 53 -5.97 -18.95 -1.37
C ASN A 53 -4.56 -19.54 -1.48
N ALA A 54 -3.73 -19.37 -0.43
CA ALA A 54 -2.38 -19.88 -0.39
C ALA A 54 -2.41 -21.40 -0.61
N ARG A 55 -1.85 -21.86 -1.73
CA ARG A 55 -1.78 -23.29 -2.01
C ARG A 55 -0.85 -23.94 -0.99
N PRO A 56 -1.18 -25.15 -0.49
CA PRO A 56 -0.24 -25.91 0.31
C PRO A 56 1.05 -26.11 -0.50
N PRO A 57 2.23 -26.07 0.15
CA PRO A 57 3.50 -26.26 -0.53
C PRO A 57 3.45 -27.57 -1.31
N ALA A 58 3.78 -27.49 -2.61
CA ALA A 58 3.83 -28.67 -3.46
C ALA A 58 4.73 -29.70 -2.79
N LYS A 59 4.24 -30.94 -2.62
CA LYS A 59 5.05 -32.04 -2.09
C LYS A 59 6.33 -32.11 -2.92
N THR A 60 7.47 -31.79 -2.30
CA THR A 60 8.79 -31.98 -2.90
C THR A 60 8.89 -33.45 -3.28
N ALA A 61 9.06 -33.74 -4.56
CA ALA A 61 9.34 -35.09 -5.01
C ALA A 61 10.68 -35.53 -4.41
N ALA A 62 10.67 -36.66 -3.70
CA ALA A 62 11.86 -37.31 -3.14
C ALA A 62 12.62 -38.09 -4.21
#